data_AF-A0A3D3IXT2-F1
#
_entry.id   AF-A0A3D3IXT2-F1
#
_cell.length_a   1.000
_cell.length_b   1.000
_cell.length_c   1.000
_cell.angle_alpha   90.00
_cell.angle_beta   90.00
_cell.angle_gamma   90.00
#
_symmetry.space_group_name_H-M   'P 1'
#
loop_
_entity.id
_entity.type
_entity.pdbx_description
1 polymer ?
#
loop_
_entity_poly.entity_id
_entity_poly.type
_entity_poly.pdbx_seq_one_letter_code
_entity_poly.pdbx_strand_id
1 'polypeptide(L)'
;MGISGVLTECSAWSVKADRDEDVSGTQIDLLIDRKDMVVSLCEIKFSVKEYEITKDYDMKLRNKIGTFSEVTKCRKSIQLVMITTYGVKKSTHTSTCFVSVLINIFYL
;
A
#
# COMPACT_ATOMS: atom_id res chain seq x y z
N MET A 1 -8.75 14.04 -15.08
CA MET A 1 -7.91 14.83 -14.16
C MET A 1 -6.76 13.94 -13.72
N GLY A 2 -5.70 13.87 -14.53
CA GLY A 2 -4.58 12.96 -14.27
C GLY A 2 -3.58 13.56 -13.29
N ILE A 3 -2.86 12.70 -12.57
CA ILE A 3 -1.71 12.98 -11.69
C ILE A 3 -0.54 13.73 -12.37
N SER A 4 -0.69 14.15 -13.63
CA SER A 4 0.33 14.74 -14.50
C SER A 4 0.81 16.14 -14.07
N GLY A 5 0.29 16.71 -12.98
CA GLY A 5 0.67 18.04 -12.48
C GLY A 5 1.26 18.05 -11.07
N VAL A 6 1.31 16.91 -10.37
CA VAL A 6 1.83 16.84 -9.00
C VAL A 6 3.19 16.14 -9.03
N LEU A 7 4.24 16.83 -8.56
CA LEU A 7 5.55 16.19 -8.39
C LEU A 7 5.37 14.99 -7.47
N THR A 8 5.77 13.84 -7.98
CA THR A 8 5.56 12.54 -7.37
C THR A 8 6.89 11.80 -7.35
N GLU A 9 7.29 11.32 -6.18
CA GLU A 9 8.47 10.49 -6.03
C GLU A 9 8.03 9.04 -5.79
N CYS A 10 8.56 8.12 -6.61
CA CYS A 10 8.27 6.69 -6.54
C CYS A 10 9.49 5.95 -5.99
N SER A 11 9.32 5.15 -4.94
CA SER A 11 10.41 4.35 -4.34
C SER A 11 9.89 3.04 -3.77
N ALA A 12 10.76 2.05 -3.60
CA ALA A 12 10.46 0.90 -2.74
C ALA A 12 10.88 1.22 -1.31
N TRP A 13 10.13 0.75 -0.31
CA TRP A 13 10.46 1.00 1.10
C TRP A 13 10.44 -0.29 1.91
N SER A 14 11.44 -0.47 2.77
CA SER A 14 11.50 -1.60 3.68
C SER A 14 12.24 -1.25 4.95
N VAL A 15 11.78 -1.78 6.08
CA VAL A 15 12.50 -1.79 7.34
C VAL A 15 12.82 -3.22 7.72
N LYS A 16 14.06 -3.46 8.16
CA LYS A 16 14.46 -4.77 8.66
C LYS A 16 13.87 -4.96 10.06
N ALA A 17 13.56 -6.21 10.40
CA ALA A 17 13.15 -6.54 11.75
C ALA A 17 14.32 -6.29 12.70
N ASP A 18 14.07 -5.55 13.77
CA ASP A 18 15.02 -5.34 14.85
C ASP A 18 14.40 -5.80 16.16
N ARG A 19 15.08 -6.71 16.86
CA ARG A 19 14.59 -7.30 18.11
C ARG A 19 14.83 -6.37 19.30
N ASP A 20 15.81 -5.49 19.21
CA ASP A 20 16.16 -4.58 20.30
C ASP A 20 15.23 -3.35 20.31
N GLU A 21 14.74 -2.94 19.14
CA GLU A 21 13.78 -1.82 18.99
C GLU A 21 12.31 -2.25 18.86
N ASP A 22 12.01 -3.55 19.02
CA ASP A 22 10.66 -4.15 18.83
C ASP A 22 10.01 -3.78 17.46
N VAL A 23 10.84 -3.62 16.42
CA VAL A 23 10.38 -3.25 15.08
C VAL A 23 10.11 -4.50 14.27
N SER A 24 8.85 -4.69 13.90
CA SER A 24 8.46 -5.74 12.94
C SER A 24 8.92 -5.40 11.52
N GLY A 25 9.72 -6.28 10.93
CA GLY A 25 10.21 -6.12 9.56
C GLY A 25 9.06 -5.98 8.57
N THR A 26 9.08 -4.91 7.80
CA THR A 26 7.99 -4.51 6.91
C THR A 26 8.53 -4.12 5.54
N GLN A 27 7.85 -4.54 4.48
CA GLN A 27 8.18 -4.21 3.10
C GLN A 27 6.94 -3.62 2.40
N ILE A 28 7.15 -2.54 1.66
CA ILE A 28 6.16 -1.84 0.84
C ILE A 28 6.68 -1.84 -0.61
N ASP A 29 5.88 -2.39 -1.52
CA ASP A 29 6.31 -2.61 -2.90
C ASP A 29 6.58 -1.30 -3.63
N LEU A 30 5.67 -0.34 -3.49
CA LEU A 30 5.79 0.98 -4.08
C LEU A 30 5.27 2.05 -3.12
N LEU A 31 6.07 3.08 -2.89
CA LEU A 31 5.75 4.27 -2.14
C LEU A 31 5.65 5.43 -3.13
N ILE A 32 4.53 6.15 -3.08
CA ILE A 32 4.29 7.33 -3.91
C ILE A 32 4.17 8.53 -2.97
N ASP A 33 5.23 9.34 -2.88
CA ASP A 33 5.18 10.59 -2.12
C ASP A 33 4.74 11.74 -3.04
N ARG A 34 3.64 12.39 -2.70
CA ARG A 34 3.06 13.49 -3.45
C ARG A 34 3.24 14.81 -2.71
N LYS A 35 3.47 15.88 -3.47
CA LYS A 35 3.59 17.24 -2.92
C LYS A 35 2.32 17.80 -2.27
N ASP A 36 1.16 17.22 -2.52
CA ASP A 36 -0.12 17.64 -1.93
C ASP A 36 -0.40 16.99 -0.55
N MET A 37 0.66 16.65 0.19
CA MET A 37 0.59 16.08 1.54
C MET A 37 -0.10 14.71 1.61
N VAL A 38 0.01 13.92 0.54
CA VAL A 38 -0.48 12.55 0.46
C VAL A 38 0.68 11.60 0.16
N VAL A 39 0.75 10.51 0.92
CA VAL A 39 1.67 9.40 0.65
C VAL A 39 0.84 8.17 0.36
N SER A 40 1.00 7.58 -0.82
CA SER A 40 0.35 6.31 -1.16
C SER A 40 1.30 5.14 -0.94
N LEU A 41 0.95 4.25 -0.03
CA LEU A 41 1.57 2.94 0.12
C LEU A 41 0.88 2.00 -0.84
N CYS A 42 1.60 1.48 -1.82
CA CYS A 42 1.08 0.57 -2.82
C CYS A 42 1.55 -0.84 -2.53
N GLU A 43 0.60 -1.76 -2.44
CA GLU A 43 0.83 -3.19 -2.34
C GLU A 43 0.39 -3.86 -3.64
N ILE A 44 1.27 -4.65 -4.24
CA ILE A 44 1.03 -5.30 -5.52
C ILE A 44 0.74 -6.78 -5.28
N LYS A 45 -0.40 -7.25 -5.79
CA LYS A 45 -0.76 -8.68 -5.77
C LYS A 45 -1.28 -9.14 -7.12
N PHE A 46 -0.61 -10.16 -7.66
CA PHE A 46 -1.10 -10.90 -8.80
C PHE A 46 -2.17 -11.91 -8.36
N SER A 47 -3.28 -11.95 -9.10
CA SER A 47 -4.32 -12.97 -8.96
C SER A 47 -4.93 -13.25 -10.33
N VAL A 48 -5.52 -14.42 -10.52
CA VAL A 48 -6.28 -14.75 -11.75
C VAL A 48 -7.78 -14.45 -11.62
N LYS A 49 -8.20 -13.97 -10.45
CA LYS A 49 -9.57 -13.59 -10.08
C LYS A 49 -9.52 -12.41 -9.10
N GLU A 50 -10.67 -11.83 -8.76
CA GLU A 50 -10.74 -10.81 -7.72
C GLU A 50 -9.99 -11.27 -6.46
N TYR A 51 -9.09 -10.41 -5.96
CA TYR A 51 -8.27 -10.74 -4.80
C TYR A 51 -9.08 -10.61 -3.52
N GLU A 52 -9.15 -11.67 -2.73
CA GLU A 52 -9.84 -11.66 -1.44
C GLU A 52 -8.89 -11.28 -0.31
N ILE A 53 -9.16 -10.15 0.36
CA ILE A 53 -8.42 -9.73 1.55
C ILE A 53 -8.92 -10.53 2.74
N THR A 54 -8.07 -11.41 3.27
CA THR A 54 -8.34 -12.13 4.52
C THR A 54 -8.14 -11.21 5.74
N LYS A 55 -8.71 -11.58 6.90
CA LYS A 55 -8.53 -10.82 8.14
C LYS A 55 -7.06 -10.66 8.53
N ASP A 56 -6.29 -11.74 8.42
CA ASP A 56 -4.86 -11.73 8.74
C ASP A 56 -4.09 -10.81 7.80
N TYR A 57 -4.50 -10.74 6.54
CA TYR A 57 -3.85 -9.89 5.56
C TYR A 57 -4.23 -8.41 5.75
N ASP A 58 -5.49 -8.10 6.09
CA ASP A 58 -5.89 -6.75 6.50
C ASP A 58 -5.08 -6.26 7.71
N MET A 59 -4.83 -7.13 8.69
CA MET A 59 -3.96 -6.80 9.83
C MET A 59 -2.53 -6.50 9.40
N LYS A 60 -1.96 -7.31 8.49
CA LYS A 60 -0.62 -7.05 7.93
C LYS A 60 -0.56 -5.70 7.24
N LEU A 61 -1.57 -5.37 6.43
CA LEU A 61 -1.68 -4.10 5.72
C LEU A 61 -1.73 -2.90 6.69
N ARG A 62 -2.51 -3.00 7.77
CA ARG A 62 -2.54 -1.99 8.83
C ARG A 62 -1.20 -1.85 9.55
N ASN A 63 -0.53 -2.98 9.84
CA ASN A 63 0.79 -2.95 10.44
C ASN A 63 1.79 -2.23 9.53
N LYS A 64 1.71 -2.40 8.20
CA LYS A 64 2.56 -1.64 7.26
C LYS A 64 2.38 -0.14 7.40
N ILE A 65 1.13 0.32 7.50
CA ILE A 65 0.81 1.74 7.70
C ILE A 65 1.38 2.24 9.03
N GLY A 66 1.17 1.48 10.12
CA GLY A 66 1.66 1.82 11.46
C GLY A 66 3.18 1.93 11.48
N THR A 67 3.88 0.87 11.07
CA THR A 67 5.35 0.84 11.04
C THR A 67 5.91 1.93 10.14
N PHE A 68 5.33 2.17 8.95
CA PHE A 68 5.78 3.26 8.10
C PHE A 68 5.61 4.62 8.79
N SER A 69 4.44 4.88 9.39
CA SER A 69 4.15 6.13 10.08
C SER A 69 5.09 6.37 11.26
N GLU A 70 5.40 5.33 12.04
CA GLU A 70 6.28 5.40 13.21
C GLU A 70 7.73 5.66 12.81
N VAL A 71 8.27 4.86 11.88
CA VAL A 71 9.68 4.94 11.46
C VAL A 71 9.97 6.25 10.74
N THR A 72 9.08 6.67 9.84
CA THR A 72 9.31 7.88 9.04
C THR A 72 8.82 9.15 9.73
N LYS A 73 8.07 9.03 10.84
CA LYS A 73 7.38 10.14 11.52
C LYS A 73 6.54 10.97 10.54
N CYS A 74 5.91 10.28 9.59
CA CYS A 74 5.18 10.90 8.49
C CYS A 74 4.01 11.75 9.04
N ARG A 75 3.92 13.01 8.59
CA ARG A 75 2.82 13.93 8.91
C ARG A 75 1.80 14.08 7.78
N LYS A 76 2.06 13.44 6.64
CA LYS A 76 1.20 13.45 5.45
C LYS A 76 0.06 12.45 5.63
N SER A 77 -1.03 12.63 4.88
CA SER A 77 -2.11 11.65 4.84
C SER A 77 -1.61 10.37 4.15
N ILE A 78 -1.69 9.23 4.84
CA ILE A 78 -1.27 7.95 4.30
C ILE A 78 -2.48 7.25 3.67
N GLN A 79 -2.35 6.85 2.41
CA GLN A 79 -3.35 6.08 1.69
C GLN A 79 -2.79 4.72 1.31
N LEU A 80 -3.53 3.65 1.59
CA LEU A 80 -3.15 2.32 1.16
C LEU A 80 -3.85 1.96 -0.15
N VAL A 81 -3.06 1.59 -1.14
CA VAL A 81 -3.49 1.30 -2.51
C VAL A 81 -3.15 -0.16 -2.81
N MET A 82 -4.16 -0.93 -3.23
CA MET A 82 -3.96 -2.30 -3.69
C MET A 82 -3.90 -2.30 -5.22
N ILE A 83 -2.81 -2.80 -5.77
CA ILE A 83 -2.64 -2.95 -7.21
C ILE A 83 -2.82 -4.42 -7.54
N THR A 84 -3.88 -4.75 -8.27
CA THR A 84 -4.18 -6.13 -8.65
C THR A 84 -4.63 -6.22 -10.09
N THR A 85 -4.56 -7.40 -10.67
CA THR A 85 -4.89 -7.65 -12.09
C THR A 85 -6.39 -7.79 -12.35
N TYR A 86 -7.16 -8.24 -11.35
CA TYR A 86 -8.62 -8.47 -11.44
C TYR A 86 -9.41 -7.77 -10.34
N GLY A 87 -8.79 -6.84 -9.62
CA GLY A 87 -9.45 -6.04 -8.58
C GLY A 87 -9.43 -6.73 -7.22
N VAL A 88 -10.14 -6.14 -6.27
CA VAL A 88 -10.26 -6.66 -4.90
C VAL A 88 -11.72 -7.05 -4.67
N LYS A 89 -11.93 -8.27 -4.22
CA LYS A 89 -13.26 -8.78 -3.87
C LYS A 89 -13.78 -8.00 -2.67
N LYS A 90 -14.98 -7.42 -2.79
CA LYS A 90 -15.64 -6.75 -1.67
C LYS A 90 -15.97 -7.78 -0.58
N SER A 91 -15.52 -7.55 0.64
CA SER A 91 -15.75 -8.42 1.79
C SER A 91 -16.15 -7.57 3.00
N THR A 92 -16.93 -8.13 3.92
CA THR A 92 -17.32 -7.48 5.18
C THR A 92 -16.10 -7.13 6.06
N HIS A 93 -14.94 -7.75 5.79
CA HIS A 93 -13.71 -7.57 6.56
C HIS A 93 -12.82 -6.42 6.08
N THR A 94 -13.10 -5.80 4.94
CA THR A 94 -12.40 -4.58 4.50
C THR A 94 -13.05 -3.37 5.16
N SER A 95 -12.72 -3.09 6.42
CA SER A 95 -13.14 -1.87 7.11
C SER A 95 -12.39 -0.63 6.59
N THR A 96 -11.24 -0.84 5.94
CA THR A 96 -10.39 0.20 5.39
C THR A 96 -10.76 0.41 3.91
N CYS A 97 -10.97 1.67 3.50
CA CYS A 97 -11.20 2.01 2.10
C CYS A 97 -9.87 1.85 1.33
N PHE A 98 -9.75 0.79 0.54
CA PHE A 98 -8.61 0.60 -0.36
C PHE A 98 -8.94 1.19 -1.73
N VAL A 99 -8.02 1.97 -2.28
CA VAL A 99 -8.07 2.30 -3.70
C VAL A 99 -7.48 1.13 -4.46
N SER A 100 -8.27 0.50 -5.34
CA SER A 100 -7.81 -0.61 -6.18
C SER A 100 -7.51 -0.14 -7.60
N VAL A 101 -6.31 -0.43 -8.10
CA VAL A 101 -5.92 -0.14 -9.49
C VAL A 101 -5.79 -1.44 -10.27
N LEU A 102 -6.51 -1.53 -11.40
CA LEU A 102 -6.41 -2.65 -12.33
C LEU A 102 -5.24 -2.42 -13.30
N ILE A 103 -4.26 -3.32 -13.26
CA ILE A 103 -3.21 -3.38 -14.29
C ILE A 103 -3.62 -4.38 -15.36
N ASN A 104 -3.79 -3.89 -16.57
CA ASN A 104 -4.09 -4.71 -17.74
C ASN A 104 -2.78 -5.29 -18.29
N ILE A 105 -2.52 -6.55 -17.99
CA ILE A 105 -1.27 -7.26 -18.35
C ILE A 105 -1.18 -7.64 -19.83
N PHE A 106 -2.23 -7.38 -20.61
CA PHE A 106 -2.28 -7.67 -22.06
C PHE A 106 -1.60 -6.60 -22.94
N TYR A 107 -1.04 -5.54 -22.35
CA TYR A 107 -0.27 -4.51 -23.07
C TYR A 107 1.21 -4.49 -22.66
N LEU A 108 1.84 -5.67 -22.68
CA LEU A 108 3.29 -5.86 -22.64
C LEU A 108 3.73 -6.72 -23.82
#